data_AF-A0A661PWW4-F1
#
_entry.id   AF-A0A661PWW4-F1
#
_cell.length_a   1.000
_cell.length_b   1.000
_cell.length_c   1.000
_cell.angle_alpha   90.00
_cell.angle_beta   90.00
_cell.angle_gamma   90.00
#
_symmetry.space_group_name_H-M   'P 1'
#
loop_
_entity.id
_entity.type
_entity.pdbx_description
1 polymer ?
#
loop_
_entity_poly.entity_id
_entity_poly.type
_entity_poly.pdbx_seq_one_letter_code
_entity_poly.pdbx_strand_id
1 'polypeptide(L)'
;MNSQLQTKPELSGVVLAGGRAGRLKGQDKTRLQFGGQTLLARTLEILDPLCSEKLISSNSLKTYNNCRIIPDRSPGQGPLGALYSCLLAARNTYLLIVATDMPFITTGALQKLWQEQDGFDVV
;
A
#
# COMPACT_ATOMS: atom_id res chain seq x y z
N MET A 1 13.34 -24.34 -21.64
CA MET A 1 12.16 -23.69 -21.02
C MET A 1 12.35 -23.75 -19.51
N ASN A 2 13.13 -22.82 -18.94
CA ASN A 2 13.34 -22.77 -17.50
C ASN A 2 12.38 -21.74 -16.91
N SER A 3 11.25 -22.23 -16.40
CA SER A 3 10.37 -21.48 -15.49
C SER A 3 11.12 -21.32 -14.17
N GLN A 4 11.98 -20.30 -14.09
CA GLN A 4 12.47 -19.83 -12.80
C GLN A 4 11.27 -19.19 -12.08
N LEU A 5 10.84 -19.79 -10.98
CA LEU A 5 9.95 -19.15 -10.03
C LEU A 5 10.65 -17.84 -9.60
N GLN A 6 10.23 -16.70 -10.16
CA GLN A 6 10.71 -15.40 -9.72
C GLN A 6 10.28 -15.22 -8.28
N THR A 7 11.21 -15.42 -7.35
CA THR A 7 11.00 -15.10 -5.94
C THR A 7 10.74 -13.60 -5.85
N LYS A 8 9.54 -13.22 -5.40
CA LYS A 8 9.20 -11.82 -5.19
C LYS A 8 10.24 -11.19 -4.27
N PRO A 9 10.67 -9.94 -4.53
CA PRO A 9 11.51 -9.20 -3.60
C PRO A 9 10.97 -9.26 -2.16
N GLU A 10 11.85 -9.26 -1.17
CA GLU A 10 11.49 -9.09 0.24
C GLU A 10 11.07 -7.63 0.49
N LEU A 11 9.91 -7.27 -0.07
CA LEU A 11 9.28 -5.95 0.03
C LEU A 11 7.89 -6.07 0.63
N SER A 12 7.58 -5.14 1.51
CA SER A 12 6.23 -4.96 2.05
C SER A 12 5.50 -3.86 1.28
N GLY A 13 4.47 -4.23 0.53
CA GLY A 13 3.59 -3.27 -0.13
C GLY A 13 2.59 -2.70 0.87
N VAL A 14 2.44 -1.38 0.93
CA VAL A 14 1.51 -0.70 1.83
C VAL A 14 0.55 0.15 1.02
N VAL A 15 -0.74 -0.06 1.24
CA VAL A 15 -1.79 0.80 0.71
C VAL A 15 -2.30 1.72 1.80
N LEU A 16 -2.10 3.04 1.63
CA LEU A 16 -2.63 4.05 2.54
C LEU A 16 -4.11 4.28 2.22
N ALA A 17 -4.97 3.54 2.90
CA ALA A 17 -6.42 3.48 2.65
C ALA A 17 -7.25 4.22 3.72
N GLY A 18 -6.58 4.92 4.64
CA GLY A 18 -7.18 5.62 5.77
C GLY A 18 -7.13 7.15 5.69
N GLY A 19 -7.33 7.79 6.84
CA GLY A 19 -7.32 9.24 7.00
C GLY A 19 -8.71 9.88 6.93
N ARG A 20 -8.79 11.17 7.29
CA ARG A 20 -10.06 11.90 7.30
C ARG A 20 -10.59 12.04 5.88
N ALA A 21 -11.70 11.37 5.58
CA ALA A 21 -12.46 11.51 4.33
C ALA A 21 -13.26 12.83 4.27
N GLY A 22 -12.71 13.93 4.81
CA GLY A 22 -13.40 15.22 4.92
C GLY A 22 -13.87 15.76 3.57
N ARG A 23 -13.05 15.57 2.52
CA ARG A 23 -13.39 15.94 1.14
C ARG A 23 -14.44 15.03 0.48
N LEU A 24 -14.67 13.84 1.03
CA LEU A 24 -15.64 12.86 0.52
C LEU A 24 -16.91 12.80 1.39
N LYS A 25 -17.14 13.80 2.24
CA LYS A 25 -18.30 13.87 3.14
C LYS A 25 -18.50 12.58 3.97
N GLY A 26 -17.40 11.93 4.37
CA GLY A 26 -17.44 10.71 5.17
C GLY A 26 -17.62 9.40 4.40
N GLN A 27 -17.62 9.41 3.06
CA GLN A 27 -17.57 8.16 2.31
C GLN A 27 -16.25 7.42 2.53
N ASP A 28 -16.36 6.10 2.67
CA ASP A 28 -15.20 5.21 2.82
C ASP A 28 -14.38 5.19 1.52
N LYS A 29 -13.17 5.75 1.58
CA LYS A 29 -12.22 5.81 0.46
C LYS A 29 -11.92 4.44 -0.14
N THR A 30 -11.97 3.39 0.68
CA THR A 30 -11.70 2.02 0.24
C THR A 30 -12.72 1.50 -0.75
N ARG A 31 -13.91 2.12 -0.81
CA ARG A 31 -15.03 1.73 -1.69
C ARG A 31 -15.11 2.57 -2.96
N LEU A 32 -14.25 3.57 -3.13
CA LEU A 32 -14.23 4.39 -4.34
C LEU A 32 -13.91 3.52 -5.56
N GLN A 33 -14.77 3.62 -6.57
CA GLN A 33 -14.62 2.86 -7.81
C GLN A 33 -14.02 3.73 -8.92
N PHE A 34 -13.17 3.11 -9.73
CA PHE A 34 -12.58 3.71 -10.93
C PHE A 34 -12.41 2.61 -11.98
N GLY A 35 -13.06 2.78 -13.14
CA GLY A 35 -12.99 1.80 -14.23
C GLY A 35 -13.53 0.41 -13.87
N GLY A 36 -14.61 0.34 -13.07
CA GLY A 36 -15.27 -0.92 -12.70
C GLY A 36 -14.64 -1.67 -11.52
N GLN A 37 -13.57 -1.14 -10.92
CA GLN A 37 -12.86 -1.74 -9.79
C GLN A 37 -12.66 -0.72 -8.66
N THR A 38 -12.58 -1.18 -7.40
CA THR A 38 -12.20 -0.27 -6.31
C THR A 38 -10.74 0.16 -6.44
N LEU A 39 -10.45 1.40 -6.06
CA LEU A 39 -9.08 1.92 -6.04
C LEU A 39 -8.19 1.09 -5.11
N LEU A 40 -8.71 0.62 -3.97
CA LEU A 40 -7.97 -0.28 -3.07
C LEU A 40 -7.57 -1.59 -3.76
N ALA A 41 -8.51 -2.27 -4.43
CA ALA A 41 -8.21 -3.51 -5.16
C ALA A 41 -7.16 -3.28 -6.24
N ARG A 42 -7.33 -2.21 -7.03
CA ARG A 42 -6.39 -1.83 -8.11
C ARG A 42 -4.98 -1.63 -7.56
N THR A 43 -4.82 -0.88 -6.47
CA THR A 43 -3.51 -0.63 -5.86
C THR A 43 -2.87 -1.91 -5.34
N LEU A 44 -3.65 -2.81 -4.73
CA LEU A 44 -3.15 -4.10 -4.23
C LEU A 44 -2.70 -5.03 -5.36
N GLU A 45 -3.36 -4.99 -6.52
CA GLU A 45 -2.96 -5.72 -7.73
C GLU A 45 -1.65 -5.17 -8.32
N ILE A 46 -1.51 -3.85 -8.37
CA ILE A 46 -0.28 -3.18 -8.84
C ILE A 46 0.94 -3.56 -7.99
N LEU A 47 0.76 -3.68 -6.67
CA LEU A 47 1.80 -4.07 -5.72
C LEU A 47 2.12 -5.57 -5.73
N ASP A 48 1.17 -6.41 -6.13
CA ASP A 48 1.29 -7.86 -6.03
C ASP A 48 2.58 -8.43 -6.65
N PRO A 49 2.97 -8.11 -7.90
CA PRO A 49 4.18 -8.68 -8.49
C PRO A 49 5.48 -8.22 -7.82
N LEU A 50 5.45 -7.14 -7.05
CA LEU A 50 6.66 -6.54 -6.45
C LEU A 50 6.84 -6.91 -4.97
N CYS A 51 5.77 -7.28 -4.28
CA CYS A 51 5.77 -7.38 -2.82
C CYS A 51 5.42 -8.80 -2.35
N SER A 52 6.25 -9.34 -1.47
CA SER A 52 5.99 -10.61 -0.76
C SER A 52 4.99 -10.44 0.39
N GLU A 53 4.83 -9.22 0.91
CA GLU A 53 3.84 -8.86 1.91
C GLU A 53 2.95 -7.70 1.43
N LYS A 54 1.66 -7.71 1.79
CA LYS A 54 0.74 -6.58 1.56
C LYS A 54 0.04 -6.15 2.85
N LEU A 55 0.13 -4.87 3.16
CA LEU A 55 -0.50 -4.21 4.29
C LEU A 55 -1.50 -3.15 3.79
N ILE A 56 -2.59 -2.96 4.52
CA ILE A 56 -3.55 -1.89 4.28
C ILE A 56 -3.61 -1.03 5.54
N SER A 57 -3.21 0.24 5.44
CA SER A 57 -3.37 1.20 6.53
C SER A 57 -4.81 1.71 6.55
N SER A 58 -5.54 1.39 7.62
CA SER A 58 -6.94 1.84 7.80
C SER A 58 -7.39 1.73 9.25
N ASN A 59 -8.16 2.73 9.72
CA ASN A 59 -8.80 2.72 11.03
C ASN A 59 -10.25 2.23 10.98
N SER A 60 -10.87 2.17 9.79
CA SER A 60 -12.28 1.80 9.61
C SER A 60 -12.47 0.41 9.01
N LEU A 61 -11.55 0.00 8.13
CA LEU A 61 -11.58 -1.32 7.52
C LEU A 61 -11.13 -2.35 8.56
N LYS A 62 -11.90 -3.44 8.71
CA LYS A 62 -11.56 -4.52 9.65
C LYS A 62 -10.86 -5.70 8.97
N THR A 63 -11.26 -6.00 7.74
CA THR A 63 -10.80 -7.16 6.98
C THR A 63 -10.86 -6.87 5.49
N TYR A 64 -9.92 -7.42 4.70
CA TYR A 64 -9.96 -7.33 3.25
C TYR A 64 -9.09 -8.43 2.61
N ASN A 65 -9.68 -9.34 1.83
CA ASN A 65 -8.97 -10.36 1.02
C ASN A 65 -7.69 -10.94 1.64
N ASN A 66 -7.76 -11.36 2.91
CA ASN A 66 -6.64 -11.88 3.70
C ASN A 66 -5.41 -10.96 3.86
N CYS A 67 -5.52 -9.69 3.46
CA CYS A 67 -4.49 -8.68 3.69
C CYS A 67 -4.46 -8.28 5.17
N ARG A 68 -3.27 -7.96 5.67
CA ARG A 68 -3.09 -7.47 7.04
C ARG A 68 -3.55 -6.01 7.11
N ILE A 69 -4.55 -5.73 7.94
CA ILE A 69 -5.01 -4.36 8.18
C ILE A 69 -4.24 -3.77 9.36
N ILE A 70 -3.64 -2.61 9.14
CA ILE A 70 -2.82 -1.90 10.12
C ILE A 70 -3.53 -0.61 10.53
N PRO A 71 -4.12 -0.55 11.72
CA PRO A 71 -4.66 0.70 12.25
C PRO A 71 -3.53 1.64 12.69
N ASP A 72 -3.83 2.94 12.73
CA ASP A 72 -2.91 3.92 13.27
C ASP A 72 -2.69 3.67 14.77
N ARG A 73 -1.44 3.56 15.19
CA ARG A 73 -1.08 3.48 16.63
C ARG A 73 -1.46 4.75 17.38
N SER A 74 -1.35 5.90 16.71
CA SER A 74 -1.77 7.20 17.23
C SER A 74 -2.72 7.84 16.21
N PRO A 75 -4.04 7.71 16.39
CA PRO A 75 -5.02 8.26 15.46
C PRO A 75 -4.88 9.77 15.29
N GLY A 76 -5.14 10.27 14.07
CA GLY A 76 -5.17 11.71 13.80
C GLY A 76 -3.85 12.35 13.39
N GLN A 77 -2.76 11.57 13.32
CA GLN A 77 -1.42 12.03 12.94
C GLN A 77 -1.20 12.11 11.41
N GLY A 78 -2.26 11.97 10.61
CA GLY A 78 -2.19 12.03 9.15
C GLY A 78 -1.33 10.92 8.53
N PRO A 79 -0.83 11.12 7.29
CA PRO A 79 -0.03 10.12 6.59
C PRO A 79 1.21 9.65 7.35
N LEU A 80 1.89 10.53 8.09
CA LEU A 80 3.08 10.15 8.88
C LEU A 80 2.75 9.14 9.99
N GLY A 81 1.59 9.26 10.64
CA GLY A 81 1.13 8.28 11.63
C GLY A 81 0.87 6.90 11.03
N ALA A 82 0.29 6.88 9.83
CA ALA A 82 0.07 5.66 9.07
C ALA A 82 1.41 5.01 8.66
N LEU A 83 2.36 5.80 8.15
CA LEU A 83 3.72 5.35 7.82
C LEU A 83 4.40 4.72 9.03
N TYR A 84 4.43 5.41 10.16
CA TYR A 84 4.99 4.91 11.41
C TYR A 84 4.39 3.56 11.83
N SER A 85 3.05 3.45 11.77
CA SER A 85 2.34 2.23 12.16
C SER A 85 2.66 1.06 11.23
N CYS A 86 2.76 1.32 9.92
CA CYS A 86 3.11 0.32 8.92
C CYS A 86 4.58 -0.10 8.98
N LEU A 87 5.51 0.84 9.16
CA LEU A 87 6.94 0.55 9.33
C LEU A 87 7.18 -0.41 10.50
N LEU A 88 6.50 -0.19 11.63
CA LEU A 88 6.60 -1.08 12.80
C LEU A 88 5.92 -2.45 12.61
N ALA A 89 5.01 -2.59 11.66
CA ALA A 89 4.23 -3.81 11.44
C ALA A 89 4.74 -4.66 10.28
N ALA A 90 5.52 -4.06 9.37
CA ALA A 90 6.11 -4.72 8.21
C ALA A 90 7.09 -5.81 8.63
N ARG A 91 7.14 -6.87 7.83
CA ARG A 91 8.06 -8.01 8.05
C ARG A 91 9.38 -7.84 7.30
N ASN A 92 9.38 -7.03 6.26
CA ASN A 92 10.55 -6.78 5.43
C ASN A 92 11.16 -5.41 5.73
N THR A 93 12.46 -5.28 5.44
CA THR A 93 13.24 -4.06 5.66
C THR A 93 12.70 -2.86 4.88
N TYR A 94 12.25 -3.10 3.64
CA TYR A 94 11.80 -2.04 2.75
C TYR A 94 10.29 -2.12 2.48
N LEU A 95 9.68 -0.94 2.35
CA LEU A 95 8.27 -0.76 2.08
C LEU A 95 8.06 -0.02 0.76
N LEU A 96 7.17 -0.51 -0.10
CA LEU A 96 6.61 0.25 -1.21
C LEU A 96 5.25 0.79 -0.80
N ILE A 97 5.12 2.11 -0.69
CA ILE A 97 3.95 2.74 -0.08
C ILE A 97 3.18 3.54 -1.12
N VAL A 98 1.88 3.26 -1.24
CA VAL A 98 1.02 3.81 -2.28
C VAL A 98 -0.28 4.32 -1.67
N ALA A 99 -0.63 5.57 -1.94
CA ALA A 99 -1.92 6.14 -1.59
C ALA A 99 -3.03 5.64 -2.54
N THR A 100 -4.24 5.41 -1.99
CA THR A 100 -5.39 4.91 -2.79
C THR A 100 -5.92 5.93 -3.80
N ASP A 101 -5.55 7.19 -3.74
CA ASP A 101 -6.02 8.26 -4.63
C ASP A 101 -5.13 8.48 -5.86
N MET A 102 -4.25 7.52 -6.18
CA MET A 102 -3.39 7.52 -7.36
C MET A 102 -3.88 6.51 -8.42
N PRO A 103 -4.98 6.77 -9.15
CA PRO A 103 -5.62 5.80 -10.06
C PRO A 103 -4.75 5.38 -11.26
N PHE A 104 -3.74 6.18 -11.59
CA PHE A 104 -2.86 5.97 -12.75
C PHE A 104 -1.46 5.43 -12.40
N ILE A 105 -1.20 5.13 -11.12
CA ILE A 105 0.06 4.50 -10.73
C ILE A 105 0.19 3.14 -11.43
N THR A 106 1.42 2.76 -11.79
CA THR A 106 1.69 1.50 -12.50
C THR A 106 2.77 0.70 -11.77
N THR A 107 2.78 -0.61 -11.97
CA THR A 107 3.83 -1.50 -11.44
C THR A 107 5.21 -1.06 -11.93
N GLY A 108 5.32 -0.66 -13.20
CA GLY A 108 6.59 -0.18 -13.77
C GLY A 108 7.13 1.09 -13.10
N ALA A 109 6.24 2.02 -12.70
CA ALA A 109 6.67 3.21 -11.95
C ALA A 109 7.21 2.85 -10.56
N LEU A 110 6.52 1.95 -9.84
CA LEU A 110 6.97 1.47 -8.53
C LEU A 110 8.28 0.67 -8.61
N GLN A 111 8.41 -0.16 -9.64
CA GLN A 111 9.64 -0.90 -9.91
C GLN A 111 10.82 0.05 -10.16
N LYS A 112 10.60 1.14 -10.89
CA LYS A 112 11.64 2.15 -11.13
C LYS A 112 12.05 2.85 -9.83
N LEU A 113 11.12 3.22 -8.97
CA LEU A 113 11.44 3.78 -7.65
C LEU A 113 12.28 2.81 -6.81
N TRP A 114 11.91 1.52 -6.80
CA TRP A 114 12.66 0.49 -6.10
C TRP A 114 14.09 0.32 -6.65
N GLN A 115 14.32 0.48 -7.95
CA GLN A 115 15.65 0.37 -8.54
C GLN A 115 16.59 1.51 -8.14
N GLU A 116 16.06 2.67 -7.76
CA GLU A 116 16.83 3.85 -7.35
C GLU A 116 17.07 3.91 -5.83
N GLN A 117 16.63 2.91 -5.07
CA GLN A 117 16.69 2.92 -3.59
C GLN A 117 18.10 2.85 -3.00
N ASP A 118 19.09 2.38 -3.77
CA ASP A 118 20.44 2.13 -3.24
C ASP A 118 21.09 3.43 -2.75
N GLY A 119 21.58 3.42 -1.52
CA GLY A 119 22.15 4.61 -0.87
C GLY A 119 21.14 5.62 -0.30
N PHE A 120 19.84 5.31 -0.33
CA PHE A 120 18.79 6.17 0.24
C PHE A 120 17.96 5.45 1.31
N ASP A 121 17.59 6.18 2.36
CA ASP A 121 16.61 5.69 3.34
C ASP A 121 15.17 5.74 2.78
N VAL A 122 14.89 6.69 1.88
CA VAL A 122 13.60 6.94 1.23
C VAL A 122 13.83 7.54 -0.16
N VAL A 123 13.02 7.11 -1.15
CA VAL A 123 12.99 7.63 -2.53
C VAL A 123 11.60 8.14 -2.88
#